data_AF-A0A2V7RIV2-F1
#
_entry.id   AF-A0A2V7RIV2-F1
#
_cell.length_a   1.000
_cell.length_b   1.000
_cell.length_c   1.000
_cell.angle_alpha   90.00
_cell.angle_beta   90.00
_cell.angle_gamma   90.00
#
_symmetry.space_group_name_H-M   'P 1'
#
loop_
_entity.id
_entity.type
_entity.pdbx_description
1 polymer ?
#
loop_
_entity_poly.entity_id
_entity_poly.type
_entity_poly.pdbx_seq_one_letter_code
_entity_poly.pdbx_strand_id
1 'polypeptide(L)'
;MSCLLLATVIVACGRPGIREAETRMSGKSIEDVLTVHNDSLMAIPGVVGTAIGRCDGAPCIRVFMRDTASARRAQLAERLDGYVLRVEVTGAFHAR
;
A
#
# COMPACT_ATOMS: atom_id res chain seq x y z
N MET A 1 -52.12 18.08 25.88
CA MET A 1 -51.04 17.78 26.85
C MET A 1 -50.08 16.83 26.16
N SER A 2 -48.91 17.30 25.71
CA SER A 2 -47.66 17.36 26.52
C SER A 2 -47.27 15.97 27.02
N CYS A 3 -46.09 15.41 26.73
CA CYS A 3 -44.78 16.03 26.67
C CYS A 3 -43.87 15.35 25.64
N LEU A 4 -43.08 16.17 24.96
CA LEU A 4 -41.79 15.80 24.40
C LEU A 4 -40.93 15.09 25.47
N LEU A 5 -40.25 14.01 25.10
CA LEU A 5 -38.99 13.62 25.73
C LEU A 5 -37.93 13.47 24.64
N LEU A 6 -37.00 14.42 24.68
CA LEU A 6 -35.76 14.49 23.92
C LEU A 6 -34.72 13.46 24.44
N ALA A 7 -33.77 13.19 23.54
CA ALA A 7 -32.37 12.81 23.78
C ALA A 7 -32.11 11.35 24.22
N THR A 8 -31.23 10.60 23.54
CA THR A 8 -29.83 10.97 23.32
C THR A 8 -29.24 10.31 22.07
N VAL A 9 -28.59 11.13 21.26
CA VAL A 9 -27.76 10.73 20.12
C VAL A 9 -26.36 10.44 20.67
N ILE A 10 -25.91 9.18 20.62
CA ILE A 10 -24.49 8.84 20.78
C ILE A 10 -23.97 8.39 19.41
N VAL A 11 -23.73 9.36 18.53
CA VAL A 11 -22.90 9.13 17.34
C VAL A 11 -21.45 9.06 17.83
N ALA A 12 -21.02 7.86 18.19
CA ALA A 12 -19.61 7.56 18.45
C ALA A 12 -18.90 7.29 17.11
N CYS A 13 -18.84 8.29 16.23
CA CYS A 13 -17.97 8.27 15.06
C CYS A 13 -16.58 8.77 15.48
N GLY A 14 -15.78 7.85 15.98
CA GLY A 14 -14.40 8.12 16.35
C GLY A 14 -13.71 6.84 16.76
N ARG A 15 -13.49 5.92 15.82
CA ARG A 15 -12.39 4.96 15.99
C ARG A 15 -11.11 5.75 15.76
N PRO A 16 -10.28 6.01 16.79
CA PRO A 16 -8.94 6.48 16.53
C PRO A 16 -8.28 5.32 15.79
N GLY A 17 -8.00 5.54 14.51
CA GLY A 17 -7.17 4.63 13.73
C GLY A 17 -5.91 4.40 14.54
N ILE A 18 -5.71 3.15 14.93
CA ILE A 18 -4.40 2.63 15.30
C ILE A 18 -3.41 3.17 14.29
N ARG A 19 -2.62 4.17 14.69
CA ARG A 19 -1.40 4.55 13.98
C ARG A 19 -0.52 3.32 14.17
N GLU A 20 -0.65 2.40 13.22
CA GLU A 20 0.20 1.23 13.11
C GLU A 20 1.61 1.79 13.17
N ALA A 21 2.36 1.33 14.18
CA ALA A 21 3.66 1.84 14.50
C ALA A 21 4.53 1.76 13.24
N GLU A 22 4.54 2.88 12.52
CA GLU A 22 5.55 3.29 11.57
C GLU A 22 6.83 3.14 12.35
N THR A 23 7.48 1.99 12.13
CA THR A 23 8.85 1.78 12.53
C THR A 23 9.61 2.88 11.80
N ARG A 24 9.77 4.01 12.47
CA ARG A 24 10.67 5.08 12.08
C ARG A 24 12.08 4.53 12.22
N MET A 25 12.44 3.64 11.29
CA MET A 25 13.82 3.61 10.80
C MET A 25 14.10 5.06 10.40
N SER A 26 15.18 5.63 10.91
CA SER A 26 15.58 7.02 10.69
C SER A 26 15.81 7.27 9.19
N GLY A 27 14.73 7.49 8.45
CA GLY A 27 14.64 7.44 7.00
C GLY A 27 13.24 7.86 6.51
N LYS A 28 13.08 8.00 5.19
CA LYS A 28 11.83 8.40 4.53
C LYS A 28 10.69 7.44 4.87
N SER A 29 9.45 7.93 4.92
CA SER A 29 8.28 7.08 5.09
C SER A 29 8.11 6.13 3.89
N ILE A 30 7.40 5.01 4.08
CA ILE A 30 7.17 4.05 2.98
C ILE A 30 6.31 4.68 1.87
N GLU A 31 5.44 5.61 2.24
CA GLU A 31 4.64 6.45 1.35
C GLU A 31 5.56 7.31 0.47
N ASP A 32 6.49 8.04 1.09
CA ASP A 32 7.45 8.88 0.35
C ASP A 32 8.33 8.04 -0.57
N VAL A 33 8.80 6.88 -0.09
CA VAL A 33 9.60 5.95 -0.89
C VAL A 33 8.80 5.49 -2.09
N LEU A 34 7.55 5.04 -1.91
CA LEU A 34 6.73 4.63 -3.05
C LEU A 34 6.50 5.80 -4.00
N THR A 35 6.13 6.98 -3.51
CA THR A 35 5.91 8.16 -4.35
C THR A 35 7.12 8.51 -5.21
N VAL A 36 8.33 8.47 -4.64
CA VAL A 36 9.57 8.79 -5.37
C VAL A 36 9.90 7.73 -6.42
N HIS A 37 9.67 6.45 -6.13
CA HIS A 37 10.05 5.35 -7.04
C HIS A 37 8.93 4.89 -7.98
N ASN A 38 7.68 5.33 -7.76
CA ASN A 38 6.51 4.79 -8.44
C ASN A 38 6.64 4.84 -9.97
N ASP A 39 7.00 6.00 -10.52
CA ASP A 39 7.07 6.18 -11.97
C ASP A 39 8.18 5.30 -12.58
N SER A 40 9.30 5.15 -11.88
CA SER A 40 10.39 4.27 -12.30
C SER A 40 9.97 2.81 -12.26
N LEU A 41 9.21 2.39 -11.25
CA LEU A 41 8.64 1.05 -11.17
C LEU A 41 7.62 0.80 -12.28
N MET A 42 6.71 1.74 -12.52
CA MET A 42 5.70 1.64 -13.59
C MET A 42 6.30 1.66 -14.99
N ALA A 43 7.49 2.24 -15.17
CA ALA A 43 8.23 2.20 -16.44
C ALA A 43 8.82 0.82 -16.76
N ILE A 44 8.90 -0.11 -15.79
CA ILE A 44 9.43 -1.45 -16.02
C ILE A 44 8.43 -2.27 -16.85
N PRO A 45 8.87 -2.87 -17.97
CA PRO A 45 7.99 -3.70 -18.79
C PRO A 45 7.33 -4.83 -18.02
N GLY A 46 6.00 -4.84 -18.06
CA GLY A 46 5.17 -5.86 -17.40
C GLY A 46 4.71 -5.50 -15.99
N VAL A 47 5.18 -4.40 -15.41
CA VAL A 47 4.54 -3.83 -14.21
C VAL A 47 3.17 -3.28 -14.60
N VAL A 48 2.16 -3.65 -13.81
CA VAL A 48 0.77 -3.22 -14.00
C VAL A 48 0.26 -2.38 -12.83
N GLY A 49 1.01 -2.33 -11.73
CA GLY A 49 0.70 -1.49 -10.59
C GLY A 49 1.73 -1.61 -9.48
N THR A 50 1.66 -0.68 -8.54
CA THR A 50 2.43 -0.69 -7.29
C THR A 50 1.48 -0.38 -6.13
N ALA A 51 1.83 -0.84 -4.92
CA ALA A 51 1.09 -0.49 -3.71
C ALA A 51 1.95 -0.63 -2.46
N ILE A 52 1.46 -0.08 -1.36
CA ILE A 52 1.94 -0.38 -0.03
C ILE A 52 1.05 -1.47 0.55
N GLY A 53 1.65 -2.48 1.16
CA GLY A 53 0.92 -3.53 1.85
C GLY A 53 1.72 -4.11 2.99
N ARG A 54 1.35 -5.34 3.39
CA ARG A 54 2.05 -6.08 4.43
C ARG A 54 2.67 -7.34 3.86
N CYS A 55 3.97 -7.50 4.09
CA CYS A 55 4.73 -8.70 3.78
C CYS A 55 5.17 -9.29 5.11
N ASP A 56 4.71 -10.50 5.42
CA ASP A 56 5.08 -11.20 6.65
C ASP A 56 4.79 -10.35 7.93
N GLY A 57 3.70 -9.56 7.89
CA GLY A 57 3.25 -8.69 8.98
C GLY A 57 3.89 -7.30 9.02
N ALA A 58 4.92 -7.02 8.21
CA ALA A 58 5.60 -5.73 8.17
C ALA A 58 5.23 -4.89 6.93
N PRO A 59 5.26 -3.55 7.00
CA PRO A 59 5.07 -2.68 5.83
C PRO A 59 6.06 -3.01 4.70
N CYS A 60 5.55 -3.12 3.48
CA CYS A 60 6.36 -3.42 2.30
C CYS A 60 5.78 -2.80 1.04
N ILE A 61 6.63 -2.67 0.02
CA ILE A 61 6.25 -2.23 -1.32
C ILE A 61 5.90 -3.47 -2.14
N ARG A 62 4.72 -3.46 -2.77
CA ARG A 62 4.23 -4.54 -3.62
C ARG A 62 4.28 -4.06 -5.07
N VAL A 63 4.87 -4.86 -5.94
CA VAL A 63 4.90 -4.62 -7.39
C VAL A 63 4.08 -5.71 -8.06
N PHE A 64 3.06 -5.28 -8.79
CA PHE A 64 2.15 -6.17 -9.49
C PHE A 64 2.61 -6.36 -10.94
N MET A 65 2.78 -7.61 -11.34
CA MET A 65 3.25 -8.00 -12.65
C MET A 65 2.13 -8.66 -13.46
N ARG A 66 2.12 -8.37 -14.77
CA ARG A 66 1.20 -8.96 -15.73
C ARG A 66 1.32 -10.47 -15.81
N ASP A 67 2.55 -10.99 -15.77
CA ASP A 67 2.84 -12.41 -15.97
C ASP A 67 4.21 -12.81 -15.39
N THR A 68 4.39 -14.11 -15.18
CA THR A 68 5.61 -14.70 -14.59
C THR A 68 6.85 -14.50 -15.47
N ALA A 69 6.71 -14.45 -16.80
CA ALA A 69 7.85 -14.28 -17.69
C ALA A 69 8.40 -12.85 -17.61
N SER A 70 7.52 -11.85 -17.51
CA SER A 70 7.87 -10.46 -17.25
C SER A 70 8.50 -10.30 -15.86
N ALA A 71 7.92 -10.90 -14.82
CA ALA A 71 8.46 -10.89 -13.45
C ALA A 71 9.91 -11.41 -13.39
N ARG A 72 10.20 -12.50 -14.11
CA ARG A 72 11.55 -13.07 -14.17
C ARG A 72 12.56 -12.15 -14.89
N ARG A 73 12.11 -11.38 -15.89
CA ARG A 73 12.99 -10.50 -16.67
C ARG A 73 13.24 -9.15 -16.00
N ALA A 74 12.33 -8.67 -15.17
CA ALA A 74 12.35 -7.33 -14.59
C ALA A 74 13.55 -7.03 -13.67
N GLN A 75 14.27 -8.06 -13.18
CA GLN A 75 15.45 -7.92 -12.31
C GLN A 75 15.28 -6.85 -11.22
N LEU A 76 14.14 -6.88 -10.54
CA LEU A 76 13.80 -5.93 -9.48
C LEU A 76 14.67 -6.16 -8.24
N ALA A 77 15.07 -5.06 -7.59
CA ALA A 77 15.75 -5.13 -6.30
C ALA A 77 14.82 -5.72 -5.22
N GLU A 78 15.40 -6.39 -4.22
CA GLU A 78 14.64 -6.96 -3.11
C GLU A 78 14.20 -5.92 -2.07
N ARG A 79 14.82 -4.74 -2.09
CA ARG A 79 14.54 -3.62 -1.18
C ARG A 79 14.64 -2.27 -1.88
N LEU A 80 13.82 -1.31 -1.46
CA LEU A 80 13.89 0.09 -1.86
C LEU A 80 13.97 0.98 -0.61
N ASP A 81 15.03 1.76 -0.50
CA ASP A 81 15.28 2.66 0.64
C ASP A 81 15.07 1.98 2.02
N GLY A 82 15.42 0.70 2.12
CA GLY A 82 15.29 -0.10 3.34
C GLY A 82 13.98 -0.88 3.49
N TYR A 83 12.95 -0.59 2.70
CA TYR A 83 11.69 -1.34 2.70
C TYR A 83 11.77 -2.57 1.80
N VAL A 84 11.12 -3.67 2.21
CA VAL A 84 11.03 -4.89 1.41
C VAL A 84 10.21 -4.62 0.15
N LEU A 85 10.70 -5.10 -1.00
CA LEU A 85 9.95 -5.13 -2.25
C LEU A 85 9.50 -6.57 -2.54
N ARG A 86 8.19 -6.77 -2.69
CA ARG A 86 7.62 -8.07 -3.09
C ARG A 86 6.93 -7.97 -4.43
N VAL A 87 7.28 -8.91 -5.31
CA VAL A 87 6.66 -9.06 -6.62
C VAL A 87 5.49 -10.03 -6.53
N GLU A 88 4.34 -9.64 -7.06
CA GLU A 88 3.16 -10.48 -7.19
C GLU A 88 2.69 -10.51 -8.65
N VAL A 89 2.38 -11.70 -9.18
CA VAL A 89 1.80 -11.84 -10.51
C VAL A 89 0.28 -11.84 -10.38
N THR A 90 -0.38 -10.80 -10.89
CA THR A 90 -1.84 -10.61 -10.77
C THR A 90 -2.59 -10.72 -12.09
N GLY A 91 -1.89 -10.78 -13.22
CA GLY A 91 -2.53 -10.60 -14.53
C GLY A 91 -2.64 -9.11 -14.90
N ALA A 92 -3.38 -8.83 -15.98
CA ALA A 92 -3.58 -7.46 -16.44
C ALA A 92 -4.70 -6.76 -15.65
N PHE A 93 -4.46 -5.51 -15.23
CA PHE A 93 -5.53 -4.63 -14.76
C PHE A 93 -6.20 -3.93 -15.95
N HIS A 94 -7.52 -3.86 -15.92
CA HIS A 94 -8.34 -3.19 -16.92
C HIS A 94 -9.28 -2.20 -16.24
N ALA A 95 -9.29 -0.94 -16.69
CA ALA A 95 -10.33 0.00 -16.31
C ALA A 95 -11.68 -0.45 -16.91
N ARG A 96 -12.76 -0.25 -16.15
CA ARG A 96 -14.13 -0.39 -16.64
C ARG A 96 -14.75 0.98 -16.85
#